data_AF-X0R7H2-F1
#
_entry.id   AF-X0R7H2-F1
#
_cell.length_a   1.000
_cell.length_b   1.000
_cell.length_c   1.000
_cell.angle_alpha   90.00
_cell.angle_beta   90.00
_cell.angle_gamma   90.00
#
_symmetry.space_group_name_H-M   'P 1'
#
loop_
_entity.id
_entity.type
_entity.pdbx_description
1 polymer ?
#
loop_
_entity_poly.entity_id
_entity_poly.type
_entity_poly.pdbx_seq_one_letter_code
_entity_poly.pdbx_strand_id
1 'polypeptide(L)'
;MPNTRTGKYQPVGGAYKFSEIEANYLNENILFEYDEYIVVDEITKKDYRLFIKNKNLKEFIRRFDKTPNRENISDLSREFKEEIFSSGILDEQGFGNLSYKYCGRHMTSIVETVFHPFEILLADIVEVRLTPYQESLFKRLIEQDSDKYKFATAKEIKAEGIKVGTQDLSASIANHTFKILSEKSDKLKGRKKYKSVITVSL
;
A
#
# COMPACT_ATOMS: atom_id res chain seq x y z
N MET A 1 -1.69 -10.63 2.22
CA MET A 1 -3.16 -10.79 2.21
C MET A 1 -3.63 -11.01 0.78
N PRO A 2 -4.52 -11.97 0.48
CA PRO A 2 -5.04 -12.16 -0.87
C PRO A 2 -5.93 -10.97 -1.24
N ASN A 3 -5.66 -10.36 -2.39
CA ASN A 3 -6.50 -9.32 -2.95
C ASN A 3 -7.83 -9.95 -3.41
N THR A 4 -8.96 -9.39 -3.01
CA THR A 4 -10.30 -9.94 -3.30
C THR A 4 -10.63 -10.03 -4.80
N ARG A 5 -9.98 -9.22 -5.65
CA ARG A 5 -10.22 -9.18 -7.09
C ARG A 5 -9.33 -10.14 -7.86
N THR A 6 -8.06 -10.25 -7.48
CA THR A 6 -7.07 -11.05 -8.22
C THR A 6 -6.75 -12.39 -7.57
N GLY A 7 -7.14 -12.58 -6.30
CA GLY A 7 -6.74 -13.73 -5.47
C GLY A 7 -5.26 -13.75 -5.11
N LYS A 8 -4.44 -12.83 -5.64
CA LYS A 8 -2.99 -12.80 -5.40
C LYS A 8 -2.67 -12.17 -4.05
N TYR A 9 -1.68 -12.72 -3.37
CA TYR A 9 -1.16 -12.16 -2.13
C TYR A 9 -0.45 -10.82 -2.39
N GLN A 10 -0.82 -9.79 -1.65
CA GLN A 10 -0.20 -8.47 -1.60
C GLN A 10 0.23 -8.12 -0.17
N PRO A 11 1.14 -7.14 0.03
CA PRO A 11 1.46 -6.60 1.34
C PRO A 11 0.25 -5.94 1.99
N VAL A 12 0.25 -5.85 3.32
CA VAL A 12 -0.73 -5.04 4.04
C VAL A 12 -0.56 -3.58 3.65
N GLY A 13 -1.64 -2.99 3.14
CA GLY A 13 -1.65 -1.62 2.63
C GLY A 13 -2.59 -1.44 1.45
N GLY A 14 -2.84 -0.20 1.08
CA GLY A 14 -3.76 0.12 0.00
C GLY A 14 -3.58 1.53 -0.53
N ALA A 15 -4.60 2.01 -1.24
CA ALA A 15 -4.59 3.36 -1.79
C ALA A 15 -4.84 4.39 -0.69
N TYR A 16 -4.21 5.56 -0.79
CA TYR A 16 -4.50 6.65 0.12
C TYR A 16 -5.96 7.08 0.00
N LYS A 17 -6.58 7.38 1.13
CA LYS A 17 -7.84 8.12 1.20
C LYS A 17 -7.60 9.63 1.22
N PHE A 18 -8.52 10.37 0.60
CA PHE A 18 -8.63 11.81 0.76
C PHE A 18 -9.96 12.25 1.37
N SER A 19 -9.96 13.44 1.97
CA SER A 19 -11.18 14.04 2.51
C SER A 19 -12.01 14.72 1.42
N GLU A 20 -13.24 15.09 1.75
CA GLU A 20 -14.11 15.84 0.83
C GLU A 20 -13.56 17.25 0.50
N ILE A 21 -12.84 17.86 1.45
CA ILE A 21 -12.15 19.13 1.24
C ILE A 21 -11.12 19.01 0.12
N GLU A 22 -10.38 17.90 0.10
CA GLU A 22 -9.42 17.64 -0.98
C GLU A 22 -10.12 17.32 -2.29
N ALA A 23 -11.23 16.58 -2.27
CA ALA A 23 -12.03 16.29 -3.45
C ALA A 23 -12.46 17.59 -4.15
N ASN A 24 -13.02 18.53 -3.38
CA ASN A 24 -13.47 19.82 -3.88
C ASN A 24 -12.30 20.63 -4.45
N TYR A 25 -11.17 20.68 -3.72
CA TYR A 25 -9.97 21.36 -4.21
C TYR A 25 -9.50 20.78 -5.56
N LEU A 26 -9.39 19.45 -5.67
CA LEU A 26 -8.92 18.79 -6.88
C LEU A 26 -9.89 19.05 -8.04
N ASN A 27 -11.20 19.05 -7.80
CA ASN A 27 -12.20 19.33 -8.82
C ASN A 27 -12.12 20.78 -9.34
N GLU A 28 -11.97 21.75 -8.44
CA GLU A 28 -11.92 23.18 -8.79
C GLU A 28 -10.62 23.59 -9.49
N ASN A 29 -9.49 23.00 -9.10
CA ASN A 29 -8.15 23.51 -9.48
C ASN A 29 -7.41 22.60 -10.47
N ILE A 30 -7.60 21.28 -10.38
CA ILE A 30 -6.83 20.30 -11.16
C ILE A 30 -7.70 19.59 -12.21
N LEU A 31 -9.01 19.48 -11.99
CA LEU A 31 -9.97 18.71 -12.79
C LEU A 31 -9.51 17.25 -12.94
N PHE A 32 -10.05 16.38 -12.08
CA PHE A 32 -9.78 14.95 -12.10
C PHE A 32 -11.04 14.17 -12.46
N GLU A 33 -10.85 12.97 -13.01
CA GLU A 33 -11.90 11.97 -13.20
C GLU A 33 -11.58 10.76 -12.32
N TYR A 34 -12.59 10.08 -11.80
CA TYR A 34 -12.38 8.85 -11.06
C TYR A 34 -11.97 7.72 -12.00
N ASP A 35 -11.20 6.75 -11.49
CA ASP A 35 -10.88 5.55 -12.24
C ASP A 35 -12.12 4.67 -12.43
N GLU A 36 -12.67 4.65 -13.65
CA GLU A 36 -13.84 3.84 -14.00
C GLU A 36 -13.52 2.35 -14.22
N TYR A 37 -12.25 1.97 -14.34
CA TYR A 37 -11.83 0.57 -14.49
C TYR A 37 -11.90 -0.20 -13.17
N ILE A 38 -12.09 0.53 -12.07
CA ILE A 38 -12.35 0.00 -10.75
C ILE A 38 -13.75 0.47 -10.35
N VAL A 39 -14.68 -0.46 -10.19
CA VAL A 39 -16.03 -0.12 -9.69
C VAL A 39 -15.88 0.67 -8.39
N VAL A 40 -16.33 1.92 -8.41
CA VAL A 40 -16.35 2.78 -7.24
C VAL A 40 -17.50 2.31 -6.35
N ASP A 41 -17.16 1.67 -5.25
CA ASP A 41 -18.05 1.29 -4.16
C ASP A 41 -17.82 2.20 -2.93
N GLU A 42 -18.58 1.99 -1.86
CA GLU A 42 -18.41 2.76 -0.61
C GLU A 42 -17.00 2.64 -0.02
N ILE A 43 -16.34 1.50 -0.25
CA ILE A 43 -15.00 1.19 0.24
C ILE A 43 -13.93 1.88 -0.58
N THR A 44 -14.13 2.13 -1.87
CA THR A 44 -13.16 2.78 -2.78
C THR A 44 -13.47 4.25 -3.03
N LYS A 45 -14.64 4.73 -2.59
CA LYS A 45 -15.00 6.14 -2.56
C LYS A 45 -13.88 6.92 -1.86
N LYS A 46 -13.25 7.85 -2.59
CA LYS A 46 -12.12 8.69 -2.14
C LYS A 46 -10.74 8.00 -2.08
N ASP A 47 -10.53 6.88 -2.77
CA ASP A 47 -9.18 6.41 -3.09
C ASP A 47 -8.48 7.39 -4.02
N TYR A 48 -7.18 7.67 -3.79
CA TYR A 48 -6.30 8.38 -4.73
C TYR A 48 -5.98 7.53 -5.98
N ARG A 49 -7.03 7.15 -6.71
CA ARG A 49 -7.01 6.54 -8.04
C ARG A 49 -7.75 7.48 -8.97
N LEU A 50 -6.98 8.37 -9.59
CA LEU A 50 -7.53 9.52 -10.31
C LEU A 50 -6.91 9.60 -11.70
N PHE A 51 -7.75 9.85 -12.70
CA PHE A 51 -7.33 10.32 -14.00
C PHE A 51 -7.12 11.83 -13.95
N ILE A 52 -5.95 12.26 -14.41
CA ILE A 52 -5.56 13.66 -14.44
C ILE A 52 -5.01 14.01 -15.81
N LYS A 53 -5.35 15.20 -16.31
CA LYS A 53 -4.78 15.68 -17.57
C LYS A 53 -3.29 15.92 -17.38
N ASN A 54 -2.47 15.44 -18.33
CA ASN A 54 -1.01 15.52 -18.27
C ASN A 54 -0.49 16.94 -17.94
N LYS A 55 -1.13 17.98 -18.50
CA LYS A 55 -0.79 19.39 -18.22
C LYS A 55 -0.82 19.76 -16.72
N ASN A 56 -1.62 19.06 -15.91
CA ASN A 56 -1.80 19.31 -14.49
C ASN A 56 -1.01 18.34 -13.59
N LEU A 57 -0.27 17.37 -14.17
CA LEU A 57 0.44 16.33 -13.41
C LEU A 57 1.45 16.89 -12.42
N LYS A 58 2.25 17.89 -12.85
CA LYS A 58 3.25 18.52 -11.98
C LYS A 58 2.61 19.24 -10.81
N GLU A 59 1.48 19.90 -11.03
CA GLU A 59 0.72 20.60 -10.00
C GLU A 59 0.08 19.62 -9.03
N PHE A 60 -0.54 18.56 -9.55
CA PHE A 60 -1.11 17.48 -8.76
C PHE A 60 -0.09 16.85 -7.81
N ILE A 61 1.10 16.47 -8.30
CA ILE A 61 2.14 15.87 -7.44
C ILE A 61 2.56 16.86 -6.33
N ARG A 62 2.68 18.16 -6.64
CA ARG A 62 3.01 19.19 -5.63
C ARG A 62 1.90 19.35 -4.59
N ARG A 63 0.63 19.26 -5.00
CA ARG A 63 -0.52 19.30 -4.09
C ARG A 63 -0.54 18.07 -3.19
N PHE A 64 -0.42 16.88 -3.78
CA PHE A 64 -0.38 15.60 -3.08
C PHE A 64 0.67 15.56 -1.97
N ASP A 65 1.84 16.14 -2.22
CA ASP A 65 2.93 16.20 -1.24
C ASP A 65 2.69 17.13 -0.05
N LYS A 66 1.80 18.11 -0.20
CA LYS A 66 1.58 19.21 0.75
C LYS A 66 0.25 19.16 1.47
N THR A 67 -0.78 18.57 0.87
CA THR A 67 -2.12 18.59 1.43
C THR A 67 -2.19 17.80 2.75
N PRO A 68 -2.78 18.35 3.81
CA PRO A 68 -3.09 17.59 5.02
C PRO A 68 -4.39 16.79 4.88
N ASN A 69 -5.16 17.02 3.81
CA ASN A 69 -6.51 16.47 3.62
C ASN A 69 -6.49 15.05 3.01
N ARG A 70 -5.51 14.25 3.41
CA ARG A 70 -5.33 12.86 3.01
C ARG A 70 -4.76 12.04 4.15
N GLU A 71 -4.80 10.72 4.01
CA GLU A 71 -4.08 9.82 4.92
C GLU A 71 -2.62 10.27 5.06
N ASN A 72 -2.24 10.51 6.31
CA ASN A 72 -0.96 11.09 6.67
C ASN A 72 -0.02 10.00 7.18
N ILE A 73 1.28 10.16 6.98
CA ILE A 73 2.26 9.23 7.54
C ILE A 73 2.12 9.08 9.06
N SER A 74 1.61 10.11 9.76
CA SER A 74 1.41 10.06 11.21
C SER A 74 0.39 9.02 11.66
N ASP A 75 -0.49 8.57 10.76
CA ASP A 75 -1.44 7.51 11.00
C ASP A 75 -1.75 6.73 9.71
N LEU A 76 -1.16 5.54 9.60
CA LEU A 76 -1.40 4.56 8.54
C LEU A 76 -2.04 3.28 9.10
N SER A 77 -2.80 3.39 10.20
CA SER A 77 -3.37 2.23 10.88
C SER A 77 -4.51 1.55 10.12
N ARG A 78 -5.25 2.28 9.26
CA ARG A 78 -6.48 1.81 8.61
C ARG A 78 -6.33 0.44 7.94
N GLU A 79 -5.42 0.32 6.98
CA GLU A 79 -5.21 -0.92 6.22
C GLU A 79 -4.76 -2.07 7.12
N PHE A 80 -3.97 -1.77 8.15
CA PHE A 80 -3.56 -2.77 9.12
C PHE A 80 -4.76 -3.28 9.94
N LYS A 81 -5.64 -2.38 10.39
CA LYS A 81 -6.87 -2.76 11.09
C LYS A 81 -7.84 -3.56 10.22
N GLU A 82 -8.03 -3.11 8.99
CA GLU A 82 -8.93 -3.76 8.02
C GLU A 82 -8.40 -5.16 7.66
N GLU A 83 -7.13 -5.26 7.27
CA GLU A 83 -6.60 -6.51 6.73
C GLU A 83 -6.12 -7.50 7.80
N ILE A 84 -5.65 -7.05 8.97
CA ILE A 84 -5.13 -7.95 10.02
C ILE A 84 -6.17 -8.22 11.12
N PHE A 85 -6.82 -7.18 11.65
CA PHE A 85 -7.72 -7.36 12.79
C PHE A 85 -9.13 -7.73 12.36
N SER A 86 -9.71 -6.99 11.42
CA SER A 86 -11.08 -7.22 10.96
C SER A 86 -11.23 -8.56 10.21
N SER A 87 -10.13 -9.10 9.67
CA SER A 87 -10.07 -10.44 9.07
C SER A 87 -9.94 -11.59 10.08
N GLY A 88 -9.73 -11.25 11.35
CA GLY A 88 -9.52 -12.19 12.46
C GLY A 88 -8.17 -12.90 12.43
N ILE A 89 -7.14 -12.34 11.80
CA ILE A 89 -5.78 -12.92 11.81
C ILE A 89 -5.12 -12.68 13.18
N LEU A 90 -5.25 -11.47 13.72
CA LEU A 90 -4.83 -11.12 15.07
C LEU A 90 -5.94 -10.34 15.77
N ASP A 91 -5.91 -10.34 17.10
CA ASP A 91 -6.82 -9.54 17.92
C ASP A 91 -6.24 -8.14 18.16
N GLU A 92 -7.04 -7.09 17.92
CA GLU A 92 -6.62 -5.68 18.06
C GLU A 92 -6.31 -5.34 19.52
N GLN A 93 -7.16 -5.77 20.46
CA GLN A 93 -7.00 -5.48 21.88
C GLN A 93 -5.73 -6.11 22.45
N GLY A 94 -5.41 -7.33 22.03
CA GLY A 94 -4.19 -8.02 22.39
C GLY A 94 -2.95 -7.48 21.70
N PHE A 95 -3.05 -6.86 20.52
CA PHE A 95 -1.90 -6.42 19.74
C PHE A 95 -1.18 -5.20 20.35
N GLY A 96 -1.93 -4.27 20.93
CA GLY A 96 -1.42 -2.99 21.44
C GLY A 96 -1.13 -1.97 20.33
N ASN A 97 -0.21 -1.03 20.57
CA ASN A 97 0.06 0.06 19.62
C ASN A 97 0.75 -0.41 18.33
N LEU A 98 0.36 0.17 17.21
CA LEU A 98 1.05 -0.02 15.93
C LEU A 98 2.21 0.97 15.81
N SER A 99 3.42 0.46 15.66
CA SER A 99 4.61 1.29 15.40
C SER A 99 5.21 0.98 14.05
N TYR A 100 5.68 2.00 13.33
CA TYR A 100 6.36 1.83 12.06
C TYR A 100 7.37 2.95 11.80
N LYS A 101 8.33 2.65 10.93
CA LYS A 101 9.34 3.59 10.46
C LYS A 101 9.17 3.84 8.97
N TYR A 102 9.13 5.10 8.57
CA TYR A 102 9.11 5.46 7.16
C TYR A 102 10.44 5.13 6.48
N CYS A 103 10.38 4.39 5.37
CA CYS A 103 11.55 3.99 4.59
C CYS A 103 11.83 4.95 3.42
N GLY A 104 10.78 5.52 2.84
CA GLY A 104 10.84 6.35 1.63
C GLY A 104 9.66 6.09 0.71
N ARG A 105 9.60 6.82 -0.40
CA ARG A 105 8.55 6.69 -1.41
C ARG A 105 9.05 5.99 -2.66
N HIS A 106 8.35 4.93 -3.06
CA HIS A 106 8.47 4.37 -4.40
C HIS A 106 7.66 5.21 -5.39
N MET A 107 8.24 5.51 -6.54
CA MET A 107 7.57 6.23 -7.63
C MET A 107 7.98 5.60 -8.95
N THR A 108 7.01 5.16 -9.76
CA THR A 108 7.31 4.63 -11.09
C THR A 108 7.68 5.75 -12.06
N SER A 109 8.31 5.38 -13.15
CA SER A 109 8.24 6.18 -14.38
C SER A 109 6.79 6.21 -14.88
N ILE A 110 6.50 7.18 -15.74
CA ILE A 110 5.22 7.20 -16.46
C ILE A 110 5.26 6.07 -17.50
N VAL A 111 4.31 5.15 -17.41
CA VAL A 111 4.21 3.98 -18.29
C VAL A 111 2.82 3.92 -18.91
N GLU A 112 2.73 3.58 -20.19
CA GLU A 112 1.42 3.31 -20.80
C GLU A 112 0.87 1.99 -20.24
N THR A 113 -0.40 1.98 -19.88
CA THR A 113 -1.09 0.77 -19.42
C THR A 113 -1.73 0.04 -20.59
N VAL A 114 -2.15 -1.20 -20.35
CA VAL A 114 -2.90 -2.00 -21.35
C VAL A 114 -4.24 -1.38 -21.77
N PHE A 115 -4.75 -0.41 -21.01
CA PHE A 115 -5.99 0.30 -21.28
C PHE A 115 -5.77 1.65 -21.98
N HIS A 116 -4.51 1.98 -22.34
CA HIS A 116 -4.04 3.22 -22.96
C HIS A 116 -3.83 4.48 -22.09
N PRO A 117 -4.34 4.66 -20.85
CA PRO A 117 -3.86 5.77 -20.05
C PRO A 117 -2.42 5.53 -19.63
N PHE A 118 -1.67 6.62 -19.53
CA PHE A 118 -0.39 6.63 -18.87
C PHE A 118 -0.58 6.61 -17.35
N GLU A 119 0.13 5.72 -16.66
CA GLU A 119 0.06 5.54 -15.22
C GLU A 119 1.34 6.00 -14.53
N ILE A 120 1.17 6.59 -13.34
CA ILE A 120 2.22 6.80 -12.38
C ILE A 120 1.76 6.30 -11.00
N LEU A 121 2.55 5.41 -10.39
CA LEU A 121 2.26 4.86 -9.07
C LEU A 121 3.18 5.45 -8.01
N LEU A 122 2.57 5.95 -6.95
CA LEU A 122 3.26 6.46 -5.76
C LEU A 122 2.89 5.61 -4.56
N ALA A 123 3.88 5.14 -3.81
CA ALA A 123 3.65 4.38 -2.58
C ALA A 123 4.67 4.77 -1.51
N ASP A 124 4.20 5.28 -0.37
CA ASP A 124 5.04 5.40 0.83
C ASP A 124 5.28 4.01 1.41
N ILE A 125 6.55 3.65 1.56
CA ILE A 125 6.96 2.36 2.13
C ILE A 125 7.31 2.60 3.60
N VAL A 126 6.72 1.79 4.48
CA VAL A 126 7.00 1.79 5.91
C VAL A 126 7.39 0.39 6.38
N GLU A 127 8.25 0.34 7.38
CA GLU A 127 8.68 -0.88 8.06
C GLU A 127 7.99 -0.94 9.42
N VAL A 128 7.15 -1.95 9.63
CA VAL A 128 6.49 -2.18 10.92
C VAL A 128 7.55 -2.52 11.99
N ARG A 129 7.46 -1.86 13.14
CA ARG A 129 8.34 -2.03 14.29
C ARG A 129 7.60 -2.78 15.37
N LEU A 130 7.77 -4.10 15.37
CA LEU A 130 7.14 -4.99 16.33
C LEU A 130 7.86 -4.96 17.69
N THR A 131 7.10 -5.03 18.77
CA THR A 131 7.63 -5.40 20.09
C THR A 131 7.93 -6.90 20.12
N PRO A 132 8.74 -7.40 21.09
CA PRO A 132 8.98 -8.84 21.24
C PRO A 132 7.69 -9.66 21.39
N TYR A 133 6.69 -9.10 22.08
CA TYR A 133 5.38 -9.72 22.21
C TYR A 133 4.64 -9.79 20.87
N GLN A 134 4.55 -8.67 20.14
CA GLN A 134 3.92 -8.66 18.81
C GLN A 134 4.63 -9.61 17.82
N GLU A 135 5.96 -9.67 17.85
CA GLU A 135 6.74 -10.62 17.05
C GLU A 135 6.38 -12.08 17.37
N SER A 136 6.14 -12.41 18.65
CA SER A 136 5.68 -13.75 19.04
C SER A 136 4.30 -14.09 18.47
N LEU A 137 3.41 -13.10 18.26
CA LEU A 137 2.13 -13.30 17.61
C LEU A 137 2.33 -13.76 16.15
N PHE A 138 3.17 -13.04 15.40
CA PHE A 138 3.46 -13.40 14.00
C PHE A 138 4.23 -14.70 13.86
N LYS A 139 5.14 -15.04 14.80
CA LYS A 139 5.84 -16.34 14.79
C LYS A 139 4.86 -17.51 14.86
N ARG A 140 3.82 -17.42 15.71
CA ARG A 140 2.77 -18.44 15.77
C ARG A 140 1.97 -18.54 14.47
N LEU A 141 1.75 -17.42 13.78
CA LEU A 141 1.08 -17.44 12.47
C LEU A 141 1.94 -18.11 11.38
N ILE A 142 3.27 -18.00 11.44
CA ILE A 142 4.19 -18.66 10.49
C ILE A 142 4.09 -20.19 10.60
N GLU A 143 3.81 -20.71 11.79
CA GLU A 143 3.65 -22.14 12.05
C GLU A 143 2.30 -22.70 11.58
N GLN A 144 1.41 -21.83 11.09
CA GLN A 144 0.05 -22.18 10.68
C GLN A 144 -0.14 -21.97 9.17
N ASP A 145 -0.68 -22.98 8.50
CA ASP A 145 -1.17 -22.82 7.13
C ASP A 145 -2.48 -22.03 7.12
N SER A 146 -2.59 -21.06 6.22
CA SER A 146 -3.75 -20.20 6.08
C SER A 146 -3.87 -19.70 4.65
N ASP A 147 -5.10 -19.61 4.15
CA ASP A 147 -5.43 -18.95 2.89
C ASP A 147 -5.60 -17.43 3.05
N LYS A 148 -5.77 -16.95 4.30
CA LYS A 148 -5.94 -15.52 4.61
C LYS A 148 -4.63 -14.74 4.51
N TYR A 149 -3.49 -15.37 4.74
CA TYR A 149 -2.19 -14.69 4.71
C TYR A 149 -1.08 -15.59 4.19
N LYS A 150 0.01 -14.96 3.77
CA LYS A 150 1.24 -15.65 3.37
C LYS A 150 2.44 -14.88 3.88
N PHE A 151 3.33 -15.57 4.57
CA PHE A 151 4.69 -15.10 4.78
C PHE A 151 5.52 -15.47 3.56
N ALA A 152 6.07 -14.48 2.88
CA ALA A 152 6.82 -14.67 1.64
C ALA A 152 8.26 -14.16 1.80
N THR A 153 9.20 -14.96 1.34
CA THR A 153 10.61 -14.59 1.23
C THR A 153 10.81 -13.58 0.10
N ALA A 154 11.91 -12.83 0.16
CA ALA A 154 12.28 -11.90 -0.92
C ALA A 154 12.44 -12.61 -2.28
N LYS A 155 12.83 -13.90 -2.29
CA LYS A 155 12.93 -14.71 -3.51
C LYS A 155 11.56 -15.01 -4.10
N GLU A 156 10.60 -15.44 -3.28
CA GLU A 156 9.23 -15.69 -3.71
C GLU A 156 8.57 -14.41 -4.24
N ILE A 157 8.75 -13.28 -3.55
CA ILE A 157 8.21 -11.99 -3.99
C ILE A 157 8.75 -11.60 -5.38
N LYS A 158 10.05 -11.74 -5.61
CA LYS A 158 10.67 -11.44 -6.91
C LYS A 158 10.23 -12.38 -8.02
N ALA A 159 9.83 -13.59 -7.67
CA ALA A 159 9.28 -14.58 -8.60
C ALA A 159 7.75 -14.52 -8.72
N GLU A 160 7.10 -13.51 -8.13
CA GLU A 160 5.63 -13.40 -8.08
C GLU A 160 4.93 -14.64 -7.50
N GLY A 161 5.63 -15.40 -6.64
CA GLY A 161 5.14 -16.65 -6.07
C GLY A 161 5.15 -17.84 -7.03
N ILE A 162 5.67 -17.68 -8.26
CA ILE A 162 5.76 -18.76 -9.25
C ILE A 162 6.69 -19.86 -8.72
N LYS A 163 6.25 -21.11 -8.81
CA LYS A 163 7.01 -22.29 -8.40
C LYS A 163 8.09 -22.61 -9.42
N VAL A 164 9.26 -21.99 -9.23
CA VAL A 164 10.45 -22.21 -10.07
C VAL A 164 10.80 -23.70 -10.13
N GLY A 165 10.96 -24.24 -11.34
CA GLY A 165 11.27 -25.66 -11.56
C GLY A 165 10.04 -26.55 -11.77
N THR A 166 8.84 -25.98 -11.84
CA THR A 166 7.61 -26.68 -12.20
C THR A 166 7.02 -26.12 -13.49
N GLN A 167 6.05 -26.83 -14.09
CA GLN A 167 5.27 -26.32 -15.23
C GLN A 167 4.16 -25.35 -14.81
N ASP A 168 3.95 -25.15 -13.51
CA ASP A 168 2.96 -24.22 -12.97
C ASP A 168 3.52 -22.79 -12.98
N LEU A 169 3.10 -22.02 -13.97
CA LEU A 169 3.48 -20.62 -14.16
C LEU A 169 2.48 -19.64 -13.54
N SER A 170 1.58 -20.11 -12.68
CA SER A 170 0.61 -19.24 -12.01
C SER A 170 1.29 -18.36 -10.95
N ALA A 171 1.13 -17.04 -11.10
CA ALA A 171 1.64 -16.07 -10.14
C ALA A 171 0.67 -15.93 -8.95
N SER A 172 1.11 -16.32 -7.76
CA SER A 172 0.32 -16.23 -6.52
C SER A 172 0.55 -14.94 -5.73
N ILE A 173 1.59 -14.17 -6.04
CA ILE A 173 1.93 -12.90 -5.38
C ILE A 173 1.75 -11.77 -6.40
N ALA A 174 1.19 -10.65 -5.97
CA ALA A 174 0.94 -9.52 -6.85
C ALA A 174 2.26 -8.90 -7.34
N ASN A 175 2.33 -8.58 -8.64
CA ASN A 175 3.53 -8.09 -9.32
C ASN A 175 4.10 -6.78 -8.75
N HIS A 176 3.30 -5.99 -8.03
CA HIS A 176 3.77 -4.76 -7.39
C HIS A 176 4.41 -4.97 -6.01
N THR A 177 4.36 -6.20 -5.46
CA THR A 177 4.85 -6.51 -4.12
C THR A 177 6.33 -6.24 -3.94
N PHE A 178 7.15 -6.32 -5.01
CA PHE A 178 8.59 -6.05 -4.93
C PHE A 178 8.93 -4.65 -4.36
N LYS A 179 7.98 -3.69 -4.40
CA LYS A 179 8.17 -2.33 -3.88
C LYS A 179 8.64 -2.35 -2.41
N ILE A 180 8.14 -3.28 -1.59
CA ILE A 180 8.52 -3.37 -0.17
C ILE A 180 9.95 -3.85 0.05
N LEU A 181 10.54 -4.55 -0.92
CA LEU A 181 11.95 -4.99 -0.87
C LEU A 181 12.93 -3.83 -1.09
N SER A 182 12.42 -2.63 -1.41
CA SER A 182 13.22 -1.46 -1.73
C SER A 182 13.65 -0.66 -0.49
N GLU A 183 13.32 -1.11 0.72
CA GLU A 183 13.60 -0.41 2.01
C GLU A 183 15.05 0.08 2.16
N LYS A 184 16.01 -0.67 1.60
CA LYS A 184 17.44 -0.39 1.67
C LYS A 184 18.03 0.12 0.35
N SER A 185 17.21 0.25 -0.69
CA SER A 185 17.66 0.74 -2.01
C SER A 185 17.75 2.27 -2.06
N ASP A 186 18.55 2.76 -3.01
CA ASP A 186 18.63 4.16 -3.45
C ASP A 186 17.42 4.58 -4.30
N LYS A 187 16.54 3.64 -4.66
CA LYS A 187 15.35 3.88 -5.50
C LYS A 187 14.23 4.61 -4.77
N LEU A 188 14.22 4.59 -3.44
CA LEU A 188 13.20 5.29 -2.65
C LEU A 188 13.53 6.78 -2.51
N LYS A 189 12.57 7.63 -2.87
CA LYS A 189 12.68 9.08 -2.73
C LYS A 189 12.34 9.53 -1.31
N GLY A 190 12.96 10.62 -0.87
CA GLY A 190 12.58 11.30 0.38
C GLY A 190 12.82 10.50 1.66
N ARG A 191 13.75 9.53 1.70
CA ARG A 191 14.02 8.64 2.85
C ARG A 191 14.23 9.35 4.20
N LYS A 192 14.67 10.62 4.17
CA LYS A 192 14.92 11.45 5.36
C LYS A 192 13.73 12.35 5.74
N LYS A 193 12.59 12.26 5.05
CA LYS A 193 11.41 13.12 5.28
C LYS A 193 10.83 12.91 6.68
N TYR A 194 10.79 11.66 7.15
CA TYR A 194 10.36 11.30 8.49
C TYR A 194 11.42 10.40 9.12
N LYS A 195 12.05 10.86 10.20
CA LYS A 195 13.18 10.16 10.83
C LYS A 195 12.77 9.30 12.02
N SER A 196 11.78 9.76 12.77
CA SER A 196 11.31 9.10 14.00
C SER A 196 10.44 7.89 13.67
N VAL A 197 10.41 6.93 14.60
CA VAL A 197 9.36 5.91 14.63
C VAL A 197 8.04 6.63 14.94
N ILE A 198 7.00 6.23 14.21
CA ILE A 198 5.64 6.72 14.39
C ILE A 198 4.89 5.61 15.11
N THR A 199 4.14 5.99 16.14
CA THR A 199 3.34 5.06 16.95
C THR A 199 1.90 5.57 16.98
N VAL A 200 0.98 4.71 16.58
CA VAL A 200 -0.45 4.95 16.56
C VAL A 200 -1.09 4.08 17.64
N SER A 201 -1.96 4.68 18.44
CA SER A 201 -2.83 3.91 19.35
C SER A 201 -3.95 3.31 18.51
N LEU A 202 -4.03 1.98 18.51
CA LEU A 202 -5.07 1.23 17.79
C LEU A 202 -6.36 1.27 18.61
#